data_AF-A0A803RA45-F1
#
_entry.id   AF-A0A803RA45-F1
#
_cell.length_a   1.000
_cell.length_b   1.000
_cell.length_c   1.000
_cell.angle_alpha   90.00
_cell.angle_beta   90.00
_cell.angle_gamma   90.00
#
_symmetry.space_group_name_H-M   'P 1'
#
loop_
_entity.id
_entity.type
_entity.pdbx_description
1 polymer ?
#
loop_
_entity_poly.entity_id
_entity_poly.type
_entity_poly.pdbx_seq_one_letter_code
_entity_poly.pdbx_strand_id
1 'polypeptide(L)'
;MIGGKRFQGKVAIVSGSTQGIGYTIVHHLGLEGASVVVSYHNKKFEKIDVIVSNAAVNPMAGKNATTIMGTQESILNKMWEVNIKAHILLMQLDAPYCFEEINGVRDEWVEFVKPLIID
;
A
#
# COMPACT_ATOMS: atom_id res chain seq x y z
N MET A 1 23.31 12.52 -14.00
CA MET A 1 22.39 11.37 -13.80
C MET A 1 21.14 11.64 -14.61
N ILE A 2 20.72 10.71 -15.47
CA ILE A 2 19.50 10.84 -16.27
C ILE A 2 18.36 10.27 -15.42
N GLY A 3 17.63 11.12 -14.71
CA GLY A 3 16.34 10.71 -14.13
C GLY A 3 15.35 10.53 -15.28
N GLY A 4 14.98 9.29 -15.58
CA GLY A 4 13.97 9.01 -16.61
C GLY A 4 12.60 9.57 -16.20
N LYS A 5 11.80 10.06 -17.15
CA LYS A 5 10.45 10.62 -16.86
C LYS A 5 9.34 9.56 -16.86
N ARG A 6 9.65 8.34 -16.42
CA ARG A 6 8.76 7.17 -16.55
C ARG A 6 7.43 7.38 -15.84
N PHE A 7 7.43 8.11 -14.73
CA PHE A 7 6.27 8.34 -13.88
C PHE A 7 5.78 9.79 -13.94
N GLN A 8 6.14 10.54 -14.97
CA GLN A 8 5.70 11.92 -15.13
C GLN A 8 4.17 12.01 -15.13
N GLY A 9 3.63 12.81 -14.19
CA GLY A 9 2.19 13.05 -14.07
C GLY A 9 1.42 11.90 -13.42
N LYS A 10 2.10 10.89 -12.89
CA LYS A 10 1.50 9.75 -12.20
C LYS A 10 1.30 10.05 -10.72
N VAL A 11 0.20 9.56 -10.15
CA VAL A 11 -0.04 9.63 -8.70
C VAL A 11 0.35 8.29 -8.07
N ALA A 12 1.25 8.34 -7.08
CA ALA A 12 1.72 7.17 -6.37
C ALA A 12 1.44 7.27 -4.87
N ILE A 13 1.00 6.17 -4.27
CA ILE A 13 0.80 6.02 -2.83
C ILE A 13 1.82 5.02 -2.30
N VAL A 14 2.56 5.40 -1.26
CA VAL A 14 3.58 4.53 -0.65
C VAL A 14 3.44 4.54 0.87
N SER A 15 3.04 3.40 1.44
CA SER A 15 2.93 3.24 2.89
C SER A 15 4.30 2.96 3.52
N GLY A 16 4.50 3.37 4.78
CA GLY A 16 5.76 3.12 5.50
C GLY A 16 6.98 3.81 4.86
N SER A 17 6.79 5.02 4.32
CA SER A 17 7.77 5.73 3.48
C SER A 17 8.66 6.73 4.22
N THR A 18 8.59 6.80 5.55
CA THR A 18 9.37 7.76 6.34
C THR A 18 10.87 7.42 6.37
N GLN A 19 11.25 6.15 6.15
CA GLN A 19 12.64 5.69 6.18
C GLN A 19 12.85 4.42 5.33
N GLY A 20 14.11 4.02 5.16
CA GLY A 20 14.48 2.73 4.57
C GLY A 20 13.99 2.54 3.12
N ILE A 21 13.44 1.36 2.85
CA ILE A 21 12.95 0.97 1.51
C ILE A 21 11.86 1.92 1.03
N GLY A 22 10.86 2.20 1.87
CA GLY A 22 9.75 3.08 1.51
C GLY A 22 10.21 4.50 1.16
N TYR A 23 11.16 5.05 1.92
CA TYR A 23 11.76 6.37 1.59
C TYR A 23 12.45 6.36 0.22
N THR A 24 13.24 5.32 -0.05
CA THR A 24 13.96 5.19 -1.32
C THR A 24 12.99 5.08 -2.49
N ILE A 25 11.89 4.32 -2.33
CA ILE A 25 10.83 4.20 -3.34
C ILE A 25 10.21 5.57 -3.63
N VAL A 26 9.81 6.32 -2.61
CA VAL A 26 9.23 7.67 -2.79
C VAL A 26 10.22 8.61 -3.49
N HIS A 27 11.49 8.57 -3.07
CA HIS A 27 12.52 9.41 -3.66
C HIS A 27 12.71 9.12 -5.16
N HIS A 28 12.79 7.84 -5.54
CA HIS A 28 12.94 7.46 -6.95
C HIS A 28 11.69 7.75 -7.78
N LEU A 29 10.48 7.49 -7.25
CA LEU A 29 9.23 7.83 -7.93
C LEU A 29 9.13 9.34 -8.18
N GLY A 30 9.48 10.16 -7.19
CA GLY A 30 9.51 11.61 -7.31
C GLY A 30 10.55 12.12 -8.33
N LEU A 31 11.76 11.55 -8.31
CA LEU A 31 12.80 11.86 -9.31
C LEU A 31 12.37 11.50 -10.74
N GLU A 32 11.53 10.48 -10.89
CA GLU A 32 10.98 10.07 -12.18
C GLU A 32 9.66 10.78 -12.56
N GLY A 33 9.24 11.77 -11.76
CA GLY A 33 8.16 12.71 -12.06
C GLY A 33 6.79 12.39 -11.46
N ALA A 34 6.71 11.43 -10.53
CA ALA A 34 5.47 11.10 -9.84
C ALA A 34 5.10 12.13 -8.76
N SER A 35 3.81 12.37 -8.56
CA SER A 35 3.27 12.97 -7.34
C SER A 35 3.06 11.89 -6.30
N VAL A 36 3.81 11.96 -5.20
CA VAL A 36 3.85 10.87 -4.21
C VAL A 36 3.15 11.25 -2.91
N VAL A 37 2.23 10.41 -2.46
CA VAL A 37 1.48 10.55 -1.21
C VAL A 37 2.12 9.68 -0.13
N VAL A 38 2.64 10.32 0.91
CA VAL A 38 3.36 9.67 2.04
C VAL A 38 2.53 9.57 3.34
N SER A 39 1.34 10.18 3.36
CA SER A 39 0.37 10.07 4.44
C SER A 39 -1.02 9.92 3.85
N TYR A 40 -1.69 8.83 4.20
CA TYR A 40 -3.01 8.48 3.69
C TYR A 40 -4.06 8.80 4.75
N HIS A 41 -4.92 9.78 4.49
CA HIS A 41 -5.97 10.22 5.42
C HIS A 41 -7.21 10.61 4.62
N ASN A 42 -8.20 9.70 4.52
CA ASN A 42 -9.54 9.90 3.92
C ASN A 42 -9.57 10.87 2.72
N LYS A 43 -8.58 10.77 1.84
CA LYS A 43 -8.40 11.70 0.73
C LYS A 43 -9.08 11.07 -0.49
N LYS A 44 -9.95 11.84 -1.14
CA LYS A 44 -10.52 11.42 -2.42
C LYS A 44 -9.50 11.72 -3.51
N PHE A 45 -9.20 10.71 -4.31
CA PHE A 45 -8.35 10.85 -5.49
C PHE A 45 -9.23 10.85 -6.74
N GLU A 46 -8.74 11.45 -7.82
CA GLU A 46 -9.36 11.25 -9.14
C GLU A 46 -8.86 9.96 -9.79
N LYS A 47 -7.55 9.68 -9.63
CA LYS A 47 -6.88 8.49 -10.13
C LYS A 47 -5.66 8.17 -9.27
N ILE A 48 -5.38 6.88 -9.11
CA ILE A 48 -4.15 6.35 -8.51
C ILE A 48 -3.49 5.46 -9.56
N ASP A 49 -2.23 5.73 -9.91
CA ASP A 49 -1.51 4.95 -10.92
C ASP A 49 -0.57 3.90 -10.29
N VAL A 50 -0.10 4.14 -9.07
CA VAL A 50 0.86 3.28 -8.37
C VAL A 50 0.47 3.17 -6.90
N ILE A 51 0.37 1.94 -6.40
CA ILE A 51 0.25 1.66 -4.96
C ILE A 51 1.41 0.77 -4.55
N VAL A 52 2.11 1.20 -3.51
CA VAL A 52 3.14 0.42 -2.85
C VAL A 52 2.75 0.25 -1.39
N SER A 53 2.18 -0.92 -1.07
CA SER A 53 1.93 -1.29 0.32
C SER A 53 3.20 -1.90 0.91
N ASN A 54 3.98 -1.06 1.60
CA ASN A 54 5.30 -1.39 2.12
C ASN A 54 5.37 -1.38 3.66
N ALA A 55 4.45 -0.71 4.34
CA ALA A 55 4.44 -0.65 5.81
C ALA A 55 4.35 -2.05 6.44
N ALA A 56 5.28 -2.39 7.32
CA ALA A 56 5.28 -3.68 8.01
C ALA A 56 5.83 -3.56 9.44
N VAL A 57 5.41 -4.50 10.28
CA VAL A 57 5.95 -4.72 11.62
C VAL A 57 6.62 -6.08 11.67
N ASN A 58 7.87 -6.10 12.14
CA ASN A 58 8.60 -7.32 12.45
C ASN A 58 8.47 -7.62 13.95
N PRO A 59 8.02 -8.82 14.34
CA PRO A 59 7.83 -9.19 15.75
C PRO A 59 9.15 -9.21 16.54
N MET A 60 10.29 -9.38 15.86
CA MET A 60 11.62 -9.48 16.46
C MET A 60 12.15 -8.16 17.05
N ALA A 61 11.43 -7.05 16.89
CA ALA A 61 11.85 -5.75 17.42
C ALA A 61 11.82 -5.64 18.97
N GLY A 62 11.39 -6.68 19.69
CA GLY A 62 11.32 -6.71 21.16
C GLY A 62 12.13 -7.85 21.79
N LYS A 63 12.78 -7.58 22.93
CA LYS A 63 13.65 -8.53 23.67
C LYS A 63 12.96 -9.86 24.06
N ASN A 64 11.63 -9.89 24.11
CA ASN A 64 10.84 -11.05 24.55
C ASN A 64 10.13 -11.79 23.39
N ALA A 65 10.14 -11.25 22.17
CA ALA A 65 9.40 -11.77 21.02
C ALA A 65 10.23 -12.69 20.12
N THR A 66 11.39 -13.14 20.60
CA THR A 66 12.36 -13.95 19.85
C THR A 66 12.10 -15.44 19.98
N THR A 67 11.21 -15.85 20.90
CA THR A 67 10.84 -17.26 21.11
C THR A 67 9.32 -17.42 21.01
N ILE A 68 8.88 -18.61 20.59
CA ILE A 68 7.44 -18.92 20.47
C ILE A 68 6.70 -18.75 21.81
N MET A 69 7.37 -19.07 22.93
CA MET A 69 6.78 -18.95 24.27
C MET A 69 6.72 -17.51 24.77
N GLY A 70 7.64 -16.64 24.34
CA GLY A 70 7.67 -15.23 24.75
C GLY A 70 6.86 -14.29 23.85
N THR A 71 6.31 -14.81 22.75
CA THR A 71 5.56 -14.01 21.79
C THR A 71 4.25 -13.54 22.41
N GLN A 72 4.14 -12.23 22.62
CA GLN A 72 2.92 -11.61 23.13
C GLN A 72 1.86 -11.53 22.04
N GLU A 73 0.61 -11.82 22.40
CA GLU A 73 -0.53 -11.70 21.51
C GLU A 73 -0.66 -10.29 20.91
N SER A 74 -0.31 -9.25 21.67
CA SER A 74 -0.28 -7.86 21.20
C SER A 74 0.60 -7.65 19.96
N ILE A 75 1.71 -8.39 19.85
CA ILE A 75 2.61 -8.35 18.70
C ILE A 75 2.00 -9.08 17.50
N LEU A 76 1.36 -10.23 17.73
CA LEU A 76 0.63 -10.96 16.69
C LEU A 76 -0.50 -10.11 16.12
N ASN A 77 -1.29 -9.49 16.99
CA ASN A 77 -2.36 -8.58 16.62
C ASN A 77 -1.80 -7.41 15.81
N LYS A 78 -0.69 -6.80 16.24
CA LYS A 78 -0.09 -5.70 15.48
C LYS A 78 0.38 -6.12 14.08
N MET A 79 0.97 -7.31 13.93
CA MET A 79 1.32 -7.84 12.62
C MET A 79 0.09 -8.08 11.75
N TRP A 80 -0.96 -8.67 12.31
CA TRP A 80 -2.22 -8.89 11.59
C TRP A 80 -2.84 -7.57 11.11
N GLU A 81 -2.89 -6.57 11.99
CA GLU A 81 -3.43 -5.24 11.66
C GLU A 81 -2.59 -4.52 10.58
N VAL A 82 -1.25 -4.57 10.65
CA VAL A 82 -0.38 -3.81 9.74
C VAL A 82 -0.01 -4.58 8.47
N ASN A 83 0.46 -5.81 8.60
CA ASN A 83 1.04 -6.57 7.48
C ASN A 83 -0.04 -7.24 6.62
N ILE A 84 -1.25 -7.44 7.15
CA ILE A 84 -2.34 -8.12 6.44
C ILE A 84 -3.53 -7.18 6.25
N LYS A 85 -4.23 -6.83 7.33
CA LYS A 85 -5.48 -6.03 7.23
C LYS A 85 -5.26 -4.71 6.53
N ALA A 86 -4.27 -3.92 6.94
CA ALA A 86 -4.03 -2.62 6.33
C ALA A 86 -3.72 -2.72 4.82
N HIS A 87 -3.08 -3.79 4.35
CA HIS A 87 -2.84 -4.01 2.93
C HIS A 87 -4.15 -4.26 2.17
N ILE A 88 -4.98 -5.15 2.69
CA ILE A 88 -6.28 -5.49 2.09
C ILE A 88 -7.19 -4.26 2.08
N LEU A 89 -7.30 -3.57 3.22
CA LEU A 89 -8.13 -2.37 3.37
C LEU A 89 -7.63 -1.23 2.47
N LEU A 90 -6.31 -1.02 2.35
CA LEU A 90 -5.76 -0.03 1.42
C LEU A 90 -6.16 -0.35 -0.02
N MET A 91 -6.04 -1.61 -0.44
CA MET A 91 -6.45 -2.04 -1.78
C MET A 91 -7.95 -1.86 -2.01
N GLN A 92 -8.80 -2.18 -1.03
CA GLN A 92 -10.25 -1.97 -1.13
C GLN A 92 -10.60 -0.48 -1.24
N LEU A 93 -9.95 0.38 -0.43
CA LEU A 93 -10.16 1.83 -0.45
C LEU A 93 -9.68 2.47 -1.77
N ASP A 94 -8.57 1.95 -2.32
CA ASP A 94 -7.95 2.54 -3.51
C ASP A 94 -8.45 1.94 -4.83
N ALA A 95 -9.06 0.74 -4.81
CA ALA A 95 -9.57 0.07 -6.00
C ALA A 95 -10.46 0.98 -6.88
N PRO A 96 -11.40 1.78 -6.33
CA PRO A 96 -12.22 2.68 -7.14
C PRO A 96 -11.44 3.75 -7.91
N TYR A 97 -10.21 4.08 -7.51
CA TYR A 97 -9.37 5.10 -8.14
C TYR A 97 -8.26 4.50 -9.03
N CYS A 98 -7.97 3.21 -8.88
CA CYS A 98 -6.96 2.50 -9.69
C CYS A 98 -7.49 2.08 -11.05
N PHE A 99 -8.80 1.86 -11.12
CA PHE A 99 -9.49 1.41 -12.32
C PHE A 99 -10.33 2.57 -12.85
N GLU A 100 -10.10 2.99 -14.10
CA GLU A 100 -11.16 3.71 -14.82
C GLU A 100 -12.35 2.76 -14.96
N GLU A 101 -13.57 3.28 -15.09
CA GLU A 101 -14.73 2.44 -15.42
C GLU A 101 -14.39 1.62 -16.67
N ILE A 102 -14.11 0.33 -16.48
CA ILE A 102 -13.37 -0.43 -17.49
C ILE A 102 -14.35 -0.85 -18.57
N ASN A 103 -14.40 -0.11 -19.68
CA ASN A 103 -14.88 -0.64 -20.94
C ASN A 103 -13.94 -1.77 -21.40
N GLY A 104 -14.17 -2.99 -20.92
CA GLY A 104 -13.48 -4.20 -21.38
C GLY A 104 -12.62 -4.96 -20.37
N VAL A 105 -12.71 -4.73 -19.05
CA VAL A 105 -12.35 -5.81 -18.12
C VAL A 105 -13.45 -6.84 -18.23
N ARG A 106 -13.06 -8.06 -18.58
CA ARG A 106 -13.96 -9.20 -18.65
C ARG A 106 -14.74 -9.27 -17.34
N ASP A 107 -16.06 -9.32 -17.48
CA ASP A 107 -17.03 -9.28 -16.37
C ASP A 107 -16.67 -10.22 -15.21
N GLU A 108 -15.95 -11.31 -15.52
CA GLU A 108 -15.40 -12.31 -14.59
C GLU A 108 -14.56 -11.75 -13.42
N TRP A 109 -13.76 -10.69 -13.62
CA TRP A 109 -12.93 -10.12 -12.54
C TRP A 109 -13.73 -9.18 -11.64
N VAL A 110 -14.72 -8.49 -12.21
CA VAL A 110 -15.62 -7.61 -11.46
C VAL A 110 -16.53 -8.44 -10.55
N GLU A 111 -17.00 -9.60 -11.02
CA GLU A 111 -17.76 -10.55 -10.20
C GLU A 111 -16.94 -11.20 -9.09
N PHE A 112 -15.63 -11.42 -9.31
CA PHE A 112 -14.75 -11.99 -8.29
C PHE A 112 -14.46 -11.01 -7.14
N VAL A 113 -14.33 -9.71 -7.44
CA VAL A 113 -13.90 -8.69 -6.48
C VAL A 113 -15.09 -8.04 -5.74
N LYS A 114 -16.25 -7.88 -6.40
CA LYS A 114 -17.45 -7.25 -5.80
C LYS A 114 -17.86 -7.84 -4.44
N PRO A 115 -17.88 -9.17 -4.22
CA PRO A 115 -18.24 -9.76 -2.94
C PRO A 115 -17.21 -9.54 -1.83
N LEU A 116 -15.96 -9.19 -2.18
CA LEU A 116 -14.86 -9.03 -1.23
C LEU A 116 -14.73 -7.59 -0.71
N ILE A 117 -15.49 -6.64 -1.26
CA ILE A 117 -15.44 -5.21 -0.91
C ILE A 117 -16.61 -4.80 0.00
N ILE A 118 -17.63 -5.65 0.18
CA ILE A 118 -18.84 -5.32 0.94
C ILE A 118 -19.10 -6.38 2.02
N ASP A 119 -18.79 -6.01 3.26
CA ASP A 119 -19.54 -6.29 4.50
C ASP A 119 -19.07 -5.30 5.59
#